data_AF-A0A7Y8E7U9-F1
#
_entry.id   AF-A0A7Y8E7U9-F1
#
_cell.length_a   1.000
_cell.length_b   1.000
_cell.length_c   1.000
_cell.angle_alpha   90.00
_cell.angle_beta   90.00
_cell.angle_gamma   90.00
#
_symmetry.space_group_name_H-M   'P 1'
#
loop_
_entity.id
_entity.type
_entity.pdbx_description
1 polymer ?
#
loop_
_entity_poly.entity_id
_entity_poly.type
_entity_poly.pdbx_seq_one_letter_code
_entity_poly.pdbx_strand_id
1 'polypeptide(L)'
;MGLNKILATAALLLAPALAFAHPGHGDNGLVAGISHPLGGIDHLLAMVAVGLWAAQQQGKARWALPCAFVGTMLVGGLLGFEGLELPALESGIAASVLALGLAVALAVRPPLFVAVAATALFALFHGVAHGLELPD
;
A
#
# COMPACT_ATOMS: atom_id res chain seq x y z
N MET A 1 -22.75 34.77 24.27
CA MET A 1 -22.42 33.97 23.07
C MET A 1 -23.72 33.47 22.45
N GLY A 2 -23.96 33.64 21.15
CA GLY A 2 -25.24 33.22 20.55
C GLY A 2 -25.41 31.70 20.53
N LEU A 3 -26.64 31.20 20.60
CA LEU A 3 -26.97 29.76 20.62
C LEU A 3 -26.29 29.00 19.48
N ASN A 4 -26.24 29.59 18.28
CA ASN A 4 -25.58 29.00 17.11
C ASN A 4 -24.08 28.78 17.31
N LYS A 5 -23.42 29.67 18.06
CA LYS A 5 -21.98 29.52 18.39
C LYS A 5 -21.76 28.38 19.36
N ILE A 6 -22.66 28.20 20.33
CA ILE A 6 -22.62 27.10 21.30
C ILE A 6 -22.81 25.75 20.59
N LEU A 7 -23.79 25.66 19.70
CA LEU A 7 -24.04 24.44 18.91
C LEU A 7 -22.87 24.11 17.98
N ALA A 8 -22.28 25.11 17.32
CA ALA A 8 -21.10 24.92 16.48
C ALA A 8 -19.86 24.45 17.29
N THR A 9 -19.63 25.03 18.47
CA THR A 9 -18.54 24.57 19.35
C THR A 9 -18.78 23.15 19.88
N ALA A 10 -20.01 22.79 20.22
CA ALA A 10 -20.34 21.43 20.65
C ALA A 10 -20.14 20.41 19.52
N ALA A 11 -20.51 20.76 18.29
CA ALA A 11 -20.28 19.93 17.11
C ALA A 11 -18.77 19.73 16.84
N LEU A 12 -17.95 20.78 16.96
CA LEU A 12 -16.50 20.68 16.81
C LEU A 12 -15.84 19.80 17.88
N LEU A 13 -16.33 19.85 19.12
CA LEU A 13 -15.83 19.02 20.23
C LEU A 13 -16.17 17.54 20.05
N LEU A 14 -17.18 17.21 19.24
CA LEU A 14 -17.57 15.84 18.90
C LEU A 14 -16.87 15.31 17.63
N ALA A 15 -16.18 16.17 16.87
CA ALA A 15 -15.44 15.76 15.68
C ALA A 15 -14.40 14.64 15.93
N PRO A 16 -13.68 14.59 17.07
CA PRO A 16 -12.76 13.48 17.36
C PRO A 16 -13.44 12.10 17.43
N ALA A 17 -14.73 12.05 17.78
CA ALA A 17 -15.48 10.79 17.85
C ALA A 17 -15.76 10.20 16.46
N LEU A 18 -15.81 11.04 15.41
CA LEU A 18 -15.93 10.60 14.01
C LEU A 18 -14.60 10.06 13.46
N ALA A 19 -13.48 10.47 14.04
CA ALA A 19 -12.16 10.07 13.60
C ALA A 19 -11.75 8.66 14.07
N PHE A 20 -12.61 7.94 14.82
CA PHE A 20 -12.28 6.63 15.43
C PHE A 20 -10.86 6.62 16.06
N ALA A 21 -10.47 7.74 16.68
CA ALA A 21 -9.08 8.01 17.05
C ALA A 21 -8.57 7.18 18.25
N HIS A 22 -9.39 6.27 18.79
CA HIS A 22 -8.90 5.19 19.64
C HIS A 22 -8.65 3.96 18.75
N PRO A 23 -7.38 3.65 18.41
CA PRO A 23 -7.07 2.33 17.89
C PRO A 23 -7.51 1.35 18.98
N GLY A 24 -8.40 0.43 18.64
CA GLY A 24 -8.90 -0.54 19.61
C GLY A 24 -7.69 -1.27 20.19
N HIS A 25 -7.66 -1.50 21.51
CA HIS A 25 -6.56 -2.22 22.18
C HIS A 25 -6.51 -3.72 21.82
N GLY A 26 -6.71 -4.08 20.55
CA GLY A 26 -6.68 -5.42 19.97
C GLY A 26 -6.16 -5.47 18.53
N ASP A 27 -5.50 -4.42 18.04
CA ASP A 27 -5.04 -4.28 16.65
C ASP A 27 -3.77 -5.11 16.31
N ASN A 28 -3.35 -6.03 17.18
CA ASN A 28 -2.13 -6.85 16.99
C ASN A 28 -2.46 -8.33 16.74
N GLY A 29 -3.36 -8.60 15.78
CA GLY A 29 -3.84 -9.95 15.47
C GLY A 29 -3.96 -10.23 13.97
N LEU A 30 -4.29 -11.47 13.61
CA LEU A 30 -4.42 -11.90 12.20
C LEU A 30 -5.36 -10.99 11.39
N VAL A 31 -6.48 -10.57 11.98
CA VAL A 31 -7.45 -9.69 11.31
C VAL A 31 -6.83 -8.32 11.01
N ALA A 32 -6.12 -7.73 11.98
CA ALA A 32 -5.45 -6.46 11.81
C ALA A 32 -4.33 -6.54 10.76
N GLY A 33 -3.55 -7.62 10.77
CA GLY A 33 -2.51 -7.87 9.76
C GLY A 33 -3.08 -8.06 8.34
N ILE A 34 -4.25 -8.70 8.19
CA ILE A 34 -4.94 -8.83 6.90
C ILE A 34 -5.51 -7.47 6.45
N SER A 35 -6.02 -6.66 7.37
CA SER A 35 -6.56 -5.34 7.04
C SER A 35 -5.47 -4.28 6.82
N HIS A 36 -4.27 -4.48 7.36
CA HIS A 36 -3.18 -3.48 7.34
C HIS A 36 -2.87 -2.96 5.92
N PRO A 37 -2.68 -3.82 4.89
CA PRO A 37 -2.41 -3.35 3.54
C PRO A 37 -3.57 -2.60 2.86
N LEU A 38 -4.77 -2.67 3.43
CA LEU A 38 -5.97 -2.03 2.88
C LEU A 38 -6.13 -0.59 3.40
N GLY A 39 -5.33 -0.16 4.38
CA GLY A 39 -5.35 1.21 4.90
C GLY A 39 -4.66 2.23 3.98
N GLY A 40 -3.64 1.81 3.24
CA GLY A 40 -2.88 2.66 2.32
C GLY A 40 -3.49 2.74 0.92
N ILE A 41 -3.86 3.94 0.47
CA ILE A 41 -4.44 4.12 -0.88
C ILE A 41 -3.43 3.84 -2.00
N ASP A 42 -2.16 4.17 -1.78
CA ASP A 42 -1.03 3.87 -2.67
C ASP A 42 -0.84 2.35 -2.85
N HIS A 43 -0.90 1.59 -1.74
CA HIS A 43 -0.84 0.14 -1.72
C HIS A 43 -2.02 -0.50 -2.44
N LEU A 44 -3.24 -0.04 -2.18
CA LEU A 44 -4.44 -0.48 -2.89
C LEU A 44 -4.31 -0.25 -4.40
N LEU A 45 -3.89 0.95 -4.80
CA LEU A 45 -3.68 1.28 -6.22
C LEU A 45 -2.59 0.39 -6.84
N ALA A 46 -1.48 0.15 -6.16
CA ALA A 46 -0.42 -0.74 -6.63
C ALA A 46 -0.91 -2.19 -6.78
N MET A 47 -1.62 -2.73 -5.79
CA MET A 47 -2.18 -4.09 -5.83
C MET A 47 -3.17 -4.26 -6.98
N VAL A 48 -4.09 -3.31 -7.15
CA VAL A 48 -5.05 -3.32 -8.27
C VAL A 48 -4.32 -3.19 -9.60
N ALA A 49 -3.35 -2.27 -9.72
CA ALA A 49 -2.60 -2.08 -10.95
C ALA A 49 -1.78 -3.33 -11.34
N VAL A 50 -1.12 -3.99 -10.37
CA VAL A 50 -0.42 -5.27 -10.61
C VAL A 50 -1.40 -6.35 -11.06
N GLY A 51 -2.57 -6.46 -10.42
CA GLY A 51 -3.61 -7.42 -10.81
C GLY A 51 -4.12 -7.20 -12.24
N LEU A 52 -4.43 -5.94 -12.58
CA LEU A 52 -4.87 -5.55 -13.93
C LEU A 52 -3.75 -5.79 -14.96
N TRP A 53 -2.52 -5.42 -14.64
CA TRP A 53 -1.39 -5.59 -15.55
C TRP A 53 -1.08 -7.07 -15.77
N ALA A 54 -1.14 -7.89 -14.73
CA ALA A 54 -1.04 -9.34 -14.83
C ALA A 54 -2.15 -9.94 -15.71
N ALA A 55 -3.39 -9.45 -15.59
CA ALA A 55 -4.51 -9.89 -16.42
C ALA A 55 -4.34 -9.52 -17.90
N GLN A 56 -3.69 -8.38 -18.19
CA GLN A 56 -3.35 -7.93 -19.55
C GLN A 56 -2.21 -8.75 -20.18
N GLN A 57 -1.37 -9.40 -19.37
CA GLN A 57 -0.29 -10.28 -19.83
C GLN A 57 -0.81 -11.68 -20.22
N GLN A 58 0.03 -12.46 -20.90
CA GLN A 58 -0.28 -13.83 -21.34
C GLN A 58 0.57 -14.88 -20.63
N GLY A 59 0.08 -16.13 -20.61
CA GLY A 59 0.81 -17.28 -20.08
C GLY A 59 1.17 -17.14 -18.60
N LYS A 60 2.43 -17.48 -18.26
CA LYS A 60 2.93 -17.54 -16.87
C LYS A 60 2.89 -16.19 -16.15
N ALA A 61 2.94 -15.07 -16.88
CA ALA A 61 2.94 -13.72 -16.32
C ALA A 61 1.70 -13.42 -15.46
N ARG A 62 0.55 -14.01 -15.80
CA ARG A 62 -0.73 -13.81 -15.09
C ARG A 62 -0.64 -14.18 -13.60
N TRP A 63 0.21 -15.15 -13.28
CA TRP A 63 0.47 -15.58 -11.90
C TRP A 63 1.81 -15.09 -11.37
N ALA A 64 2.82 -14.99 -12.23
CA ALA A 64 4.15 -14.56 -11.81
C ALA A 64 4.16 -13.14 -11.23
N LEU A 65 3.39 -12.20 -11.80
CA LEU A 65 3.34 -10.82 -11.31
C LEU A 65 2.74 -10.72 -9.91
N PRO A 66 1.51 -11.22 -9.65
CA PRO A 66 0.94 -11.21 -8.30
C PRO A 66 1.80 -11.96 -7.28
N CYS A 67 2.35 -13.12 -7.65
CA CYS A 67 3.23 -13.89 -6.76
C CYS A 67 4.53 -13.13 -6.44
N ALA A 68 5.15 -12.50 -7.44
CA ALA A 68 6.35 -11.69 -7.25
C ALA A 68 6.07 -10.47 -6.37
N PHE A 69 4.91 -9.83 -6.55
CA PHE A 69 4.48 -8.71 -5.72
C PHE A 69 4.35 -9.15 -4.26
N VAL A 70 3.50 -10.14 -3.97
CA VAL A 70 3.26 -10.61 -2.60
C VAL A 70 4.55 -11.14 -1.94
N GLY A 71 5.34 -11.92 -2.68
CA GLY A 71 6.59 -12.47 -2.17
C GLY A 71 7.61 -11.39 -1.82
N THR A 72 7.80 -10.41 -2.70
CA THR A 72 8.77 -9.32 -2.46
C THR A 72 8.26 -8.32 -1.42
N MET A 73 6.94 -8.10 -1.37
CA MET A 73 6.29 -7.30 -0.33
C MET A 73 6.57 -7.89 1.06
N LEU A 74 6.46 -9.21 1.22
CA LEU A 74 6.78 -9.89 2.47
C LEU A 74 8.25 -9.71 2.86
N VAL A 75 9.16 -9.90 1.90
CA VAL A 75 10.60 -9.69 2.12
C VAL A 75 10.89 -8.24 2.51
N GLY A 76 10.31 -7.27 1.80
CA GLY A 76 10.43 -5.85 2.12
C GLY A 76 9.90 -5.52 3.52
N GLY A 77 8.74 -6.07 3.89
CA GLY A 77 8.15 -5.91 5.22
C GLY A 77 9.07 -6.40 6.33
N LEU A 78 9.67 -7.58 6.16
CA LEU A 78 10.66 -8.10 7.11
C LEU A 78 11.90 -7.20 7.19
N LEU A 79 12.40 -6.71 6.06
CA LEU A 79 13.57 -5.82 6.04
C LEU A 79 13.27 -4.47 6.70
N GLY A 80 12.10 -3.88 6.43
CA GLY A 80 11.68 -2.63 7.07
C GLY A 80 11.47 -2.80 8.56
N PHE A 81 10.92 -3.94 9.00
CA PHE A 81 10.77 -4.27 10.43
C PHE A 81 12.13 -4.38 11.15
N GLU A 82 13.15 -4.90 10.46
CA GLU A 82 14.54 -4.90 10.96
C GLU A 82 15.23 -3.52 10.86
N GLY A 83 14.50 -2.47 10.49
CA GLY A 83 14.98 -1.09 10.44
C GLY A 83 15.69 -0.70 9.14
N LEU A 84 15.51 -1.46 8.04
CA LEU A 84 16.06 -1.04 6.75
C LEU A 84 15.33 0.21 6.24
N GLU A 85 16.05 1.32 6.15
CA GLU A 85 15.57 2.53 5.49
C GLU A 85 16.08 2.60 4.04
N LEU A 86 15.16 2.78 3.10
CA LEU A 86 15.52 3.02 1.70
C LEU A 86 15.59 4.52 1.40
N PRO A 87 16.61 4.97 0.65
CA PRO A 87 16.65 6.36 0.20
C PRO A 87 15.47 6.63 -0.74
N ALA A 88 14.86 7.81 -0.59
CA ALA A 88 13.74 8.27 -1.41
C ALA A 88 12.52 7.33 -1.41
N LEU A 89 12.24 6.66 -0.28
CA LEU A 89 11.15 5.69 -0.10
C LEU A 89 9.80 6.17 -0.68
N GLU A 90 9.33 7.34 -0.23
CA GLU A 90 8.06 7.93 -0.69
C GLU A 90 8.06 8.21 -2.20
N SER A 91 9.17 8.70 -2.74
CA SER A 91 9.32 8.95 -4.18
C SER A 91 9.31 7.65 -4.98
N GLY A 92 9.91 6.58 -4.44
CA GLY A 92 9.86 5.24 -5.02
C GLY A 92 8.44 4.68 -5.08
N ILE A 93 7.67 4.86 -4.01
CA ILE A 93 6.24 4.48 -3.96
C ILE A 93 5.44 5.29 -4.99
N ALA A 94 5.56 6.62 -4.99
CA ALA A 94 4.86 7.47 -5.96
C ALA A 94 5.22 7.12 -7.42
N ALA A 95 6.50 6.92 -7.70
CA ALA A 95 6.97 6.52 -9.03
C ALA A 95 6.41 5.16 -9.45
N SER A 96 6.29 4.22 -8.50
CA SER A 96 5.73 2.90 -8.78
C SER A 96 4.24 2.93 -9.16
N VAL A 97 3.43 3.70 -8.44
CA VAL A 97 2.00 3.87 -8.72
C VAL A 97 1.81 4.50 -10.09
N LEU A 98 2.60 5.53 -10.41
CA LEU A 98 2.59 6.16 -11.74
C LEU A 98 3.01 5.17 -12.83
N ALA A 99 4.12 4.46 -12.65
CA ALA A 99 4.65 3.53 -13.64
C ALA A 99 3.71 2.35 -13.89
N LEU A 100 3.17 1.74 -12.84
CA LEU A 100 2.17 0.66 -12.96
C LEU A 100 0.86 1.17 -13.58
N GLY A 101 0.40 2.34 -13.18
CA GLY A 101 -0.78 2.99 -13.77
C GLY A 101 -0.61 3.23 -15.27
N LEU A 102 0.54 3.74 -15.71
CA LEU A 102 0.87 3.92 -17.12
C LEU A 102 0.98 2.58 -17.86
N ALA A 103 1.62 1.57 -17.25
CA ALA A 103 1.74 0.25 -17.85
C ALA A 103 0.36 -0.37 -18.11
N VAL A 104 -0.58 -0.23 -17.17
CA VAL A 104 -1.97 -0.65 -17.32
C VAL A 104 -2.71 0.18 -18.36
N ALA A 105 -2.63 1.51 -18.28
CA ALA A 105 -3.36 2.42 -19.16
C ALA A 105 -2.95 2.29 -20.64
N LEU A 106 -1.66 2.08 -20.89
CA LEU A 106 -1.10 1.88 -22.22
C LEU A 106 -1.08 0.41 -22.66
N ALA A 107 -1.58 -0.50 -21.81
CA ALA A 107 -1.58 -1.94 -22.02
C ALA A 107 -0.21 -2.50 -22.45
N VAL A 108 0.86 -2.03 -21.80
CA VAL A 108 2.24 -2.40 -22.12
C VAL A 108 2.46 -3.87 -21.77
N ARG A 109 2.97 -4.65 -22.72
CA ARG A 109 3.22 -6.10 -22.55
C ARG A 109 4.70 -6.44 -22.73
N PRO A 110 5.57 -6.09 -21.77
CA PRO A 110 7.00 -6.36 -21.91
C PRO A 110 7.29 -7.85 -21.66
N PRO A 111 8.52 -8.32 -21.99
CA PRO A 111 8.96 -9.66 -21.65
C PRO A 111 8.78 -9.97 -20.15
N LEU A 112 8.46 -11.22 -19.83
CA LEU A 112 8.13 -11.66 -18.47
C LEU A 112 9.14 -11.19 -17.42
N PHE A 113 10.43 -11.32 -17.70
CA PHE A 113 11.50 -10.93 -16.78
C PHE A 113 11.43 -9.44 -16.41
N VAL A 114 11.18 -8.56 -17.38
CA VAL A 114 11.07 -7.11 -17.15
C VAL A 114 9.85 -6.81 -16.29
N ALA A 115 8.71 -7.45 -16.59
CA ALA A 115 7.49 -7.25 -15.82
C ALA A 115 7.66 -7.69 -14.37
N VAL A 116 8.22 -8.89 -14.14
CA VAL A 116 8.49 -9.43 -12.80
C VAL A 116 9.49 -8.56 -12.05
N ALA A 117 10.58 -8.12 -12.68
CA ALA A 117 11.59 -7.29 -12.04
C ALA A 117 11.03 -5.93 -11.62
N ALA A 118 10.25 -5.27 -12.48
CA ALA A 118 9.59 -4.02 -12.15
C ALA A 118 8.59 -4.19 -10.99
N THR A 119 7.75 -5.23 -11.05
CA THR A 119 6.80 -5.56 -9.98
C THR A 119 7.50 -5.84 -8.65
N ALA A 120 8.59 -6.63 -8.65
CA ALA A 120 9.35 -6.95 -7.46
C ALA A 120 10.03 -5.69 -6.87
N LEU A 121 10.66 -4.86 -7.71
CA LEU A 121 11.27 -3.60 -7.27
C LEU A 121 10.24 -2.72 -6.56
N PHE A 122 9.09 -2.49 -7.19
CA PHE A 122 8.04 -1.65 -6.62
C PHE A 122 7.41 -2.24 -5.36
N ALA A 123 7.23 -3.57 -5.32
CA ALA A 123 6.75 -4.27 -4.13
C ALA A 123 7.73 -4.15 -2.95
N LEU A 124 9.04 -4.07 -3.21
CA LEU A 124 10.04 -3.91 -2.16
C LEU A 124 9.89 -2.57 -1.43
N PHE A 125 9.70 -1.46 -2.17
CA PHE A 125 9.51 -0.13 -1.57
C PHE A 125 8.26 -0.08 -0.66
N HIS A 126 7.14 -0.60 -1.16
CA HIS A 126 5.91 -0.71 -0.38
C HIS A 126 6.09 -1.63 0.84
N GLY A 127 6.77 -2.77 0.66
CA GLY A 127 7.07 -3.72 1.74
C GLY A 127 7.87 -3.06 2.85
N VAL A 128 8.99 -2.39 2.51
CA VAL A 128 9.83 -1.71 3.49
C VAL A 128 9.07 -0.62 4.24
N ALA A 129 8.24 0.18 3.56
CA ALA A 129 7.41 1.18 4.21
C ALA A 129 6.46 0.56 5.26
N HIS A 130 5.74 -0.51 4.91
CA HIS A 130 4.93 -1.25 5.88
C HIS A 130 5.73 -1.80 7.06
N GLY A 131 6.94 -2.31 6.81
CA GLY A 131 7.81 -2.84 7.86
C GLY A 131 8.21 -1.78 8.88
N LEU A 132 8.51 -0.57 8.41
CA LEU A 132 8.90 0.57 9.26
C LEU A 132 7.72 1.17 10.04
N GLU A 133 6.48 0.98 9.56
CA GLU A 133 5.26 1.48 10.22
C GLU A 133 4.73 0.53 11.31
N LEU A 134 5.25 -0.70 11.38
CA LEU A 134 4.86 -1.66 12.41
C LEU A 134 5.37 -1.20 13.80
N PRO A 135 4.53 -1.26 14.84
CA PRO A 135 4.96 -0.95 16.20
C PRO A 135 5.94 -2.01 16.73
N ASP A 136 6.89 -1.55 17.57
CA ASP A 136 7.85 -2.39 18.31
C ASP A 136 7.19 -3.44 19.22
#